data_AF-A0A3C1WEH4-F1
#
_entry.id   AF-A0A3C1WEH4-F1
#
_cell.length_a   1.000
_cell.length_b   1.000
_cell.length_c   1.000
_cell.angle_alpha   90.00
_cell.angle_beta   90.00
_cell.angle_gamma   90.00
#
_symmetry.space_group_name_H-M   'P 1'
#
loop_
_entity.id
_entity.type
_entity.pdbx_description
1 polymer ?
#
loop_
_entity_poly.entity_id
_entity_poly.type
_entity_poly.pdbx_seq_one_letter_code
_entity_poly.pdbx_strand_id
1 'polypeptide(L)'
;MDYTFLERLKSRVLSGAQTSAARIEEAARTGKLHLDLMAERRKLIRAYTELGKEAHTALLEGSIGAFMGRAGVTELQTEIARHEQEITALEAKLAQIKKEKASR
;
A
#
# COMPACT_ATOMS: atom_id res chain seq x y z
N MET A 1 32.57 10.46 -43.46
CA MET A 1 32.38 11.20 -42.19
C MET A 1 31.12 10.67 -41.48
N ASP A 2 30.99 9.34 -41.31
CA ASP A 2 29.73 8.72 -40.83
C ASP A 2 29.80 8.19 -39.38
N TYR A 3 31.01 8.15 -38.80
CA TYR A 3 31.24 7.67 -37.44
C TYR A 3 30.50 8.50 -36.38
N THR A 4 30.44 9.82 -36.53
CA THR A 4 29.80 10.71 -35.53
C THR A 4 28.27 10.72 -35.60
N PHE A 5 27.65 10.32 -36.72
CA PHE A 5 26.19 10.16 -36.80
C PHE A 5 25.76 8.84 -36.16
N LEU A 6 26.45 7.74 -36.50
CA LEU A 6 26.20 6.43 -35.89
C LEU A 6 26.43 6.42 -34.39
N GLU A 7 27.49 7.09 -33.89
CA GLU A 7 27.72 7.23 -32.45
C GLU A 7 26.64 8.05 -31.74
N ARG A 8 26.17 9.14 -32.36
CA ARG A 8 25.04 9.94 -31.84
C ARG A 8 23.73 9.18 -31.84
N LEU A 9 23.49 8.33 -32.84
CA LEU A 9 22.31 7.48 -32.89
C LEU A 9 22.37 6.41 -31.79
N LYS A 10 23.53 5.74 -31.65
CA LYS A 10 23.75 4.72 -30.61
C LYS A 10 23.57 5.29 -29.20
N SER A 11 24.12 6.48 -28.92
CA SER A 11 23.98 7.12 -27.60
C SER A 11 22.52 7.51 -27.29
N ARG A 12 21.78 8.03 -28.28
CA ARG A 12 20.35 8.34 -28.13
C ARG A 12 19.51 7.09 -27.86
N VAL A 13 19.76 5.99 -28.57
CA VAL A 13 19.05 4.73 -28.36
C VAL A 13 19.35 4.16 -26.97
N LEU A 14 20.61 4.17 -26.54
CA LEU A 14 21.01 3.72 -25.20
C LEU A 14 20.36 4.58 -24.10
N SER A 15 20.38 5.91 -24.25
CA SER A 15 19.73 6.82 -23.30
C SER A 15 18.22 6.63 -23.26
N GLY A 16 17.58 6.40 -24.41
CA GLY A 16 16.15 6.08 -24.50
C GLY A 16 15.80 4.75 -23.81
N ALA A 17 16.63 3.72 -24.00
CA ALA A 17 16.45 2.43 -23.34
C ALA A 17 16.61 2.54 -21.81
N GLN A 18 17.63 3.27 -21.33
CA GLN A 18 17.84 3.53 -19.90
C GLN A 18 16.67 4.31 -19.29
N THR A 19 16.17 5.34 -19.97
CA THR A 19 15.01 6.12 -19.52
C THR A 19 13.76 5.25 -19.43
N SER A 20 13.54 4.38 -20.41
CA SER A 20 12.39 3.47 -20.43
C SER A 20 12.47 2.44 -19.30
N ALA A 21 13.65 1.85 -19.08
CA ALA A 21 13.87 0.91 -17.97
C ALA A 21 13.62 1.58 -16.61
N ALA A 22 14.12 2.80 -16.40
CA ALA A 22 13.87 3.55 -15.17
C ALA A 22 12.37 3.83 -14.93
N ARG A 23 11.63 4.19 -15.99
CA ARG A 23 10.17 4.40 -15.90
C ARG A 23 9.41 3.13 -15.58
N ILE A 24 9.81 1.99 -16.17
CA ILE A 24 9.19 0.69 -15.89
C ILE A 24 9.44 0.28 -14.44
N GLU A 25 10.67 0.43 -13.96
CA GLU A 25 11.02 0.12 -12.58
C GLU A 25 10.23 0.99 -11.59
N GLU A 26 10.10 2.28 -11.88
CA GLU A 26 9.32 3.22 -11.08
C GLU A 26 7.81 2.88 -11.08
N ALA A 27 7.27 2.50 -12.23
CA ALA A 27 5.88 2.04 -12.35
C ALA A 27 5.66 0.74 -11.57
N ALA A 28 6.60 -0.20 -11.62
CA ALA A 28 6.53 -1.46 -10.87
C ALA A 28 6.58 -1.20 -9.35
N ARG A 29 7.48 -0.31 -8.88
CA ARG A 29 7.54 0.08 -7.46
C ARG A 29 6.25 0.73 -6.98
N THR A 30 5.70 1.66 -7.76
CA THR A 30 4.42 2.32 -7.44
C THR A 30 3.27 1.33 -7.45
N GLY A 31 3.22 0.44 -8.45
CA GLY A 31 2.20 -0.61 -8.56
C GLY A 31 2.23 -1.59 -7.38
N LYS A 32 3.43 -2.00 -6.94
CA LYS A 32 3.59 -2.83 -5.74
C LYS A 32 3.02 -2.14 -4.50
N LEU A 33 3.33 -0.87 -4.28
CA LEU A 33 2.79 -0.11 -3.13
C LEU A 33 1.26 -0.03 -3.15
N HIS A 34 0.64 0.12 -4.33
CA HIS A 34 -0.82 0.07 -4.44
C HIS A 34 -1.39 -1.31 -4.11
N LEU A 35 -0.75 -2.39 -4.55
CA LEU A 35 -1.18 -3.75 -4.21
C LEU A 35 -1.05 -4.02 -2.71
N ASP A 36 0.05 -3.58 -2.09
CA ASP A 36 0.27 -3.68 -0.65
C ASP A 36 -0.80 -2.89 0.12
N LEU A 37 -1.11 -1.66 -0.31
CA LEU A 37 -2.18 -0.84 0.27
C LEU A 37 -3.54 -1.52 0.18
N MET A 38 -3.88 -2.11 -0.98
CA MET A 38 -5.13 -2.85 -1.14
C MET A 38 -5.17 -4.10 -0.25
N ALA A 39 -4.03 -4.79 -0.08
CA ALA A 39 -3.94 -5.94 0.81
C ALA A 39 -4.19 -5.56 2.27
N GLU A 40 -3.55 -4.50 2.75
CA GLU A 40 -3.75 -4.01 4.12
C GLU A 40 -5.18 -3.51 4.36
N ARG A 41 -5.78 -2.79 3.40
CA ARG A 41 -7.20 -2.39 3.47
C ARG A 41 -8.14 -3.60 3.57
N ARG A 42 -7.87 -4.67 2.82
CA ARG A 42 -8.66 -5.92 2.92
C ARG A 42 -8.53 -6.57 4.30
N LYS A 43 -7.33 -6.58 4.89
CA LYS A 43 -7.11 -7.11 6.24
C LYS A 43 -7.85 -6.28 7.29
N LEU A 44 -7.78 -4.95 7.18
CA LEU A 44 -8.51 -4.03 8.05
C LEU A 44 -10.02 -4.26 8.00
N ILE A 45 -10.60 -4.37 6.80
CA ILE A 45 -12.03 -4.66 6.63
C ILE A 45 -12.41 -5.99 7.29
N ARG A 46 -11.58 -7.03 7.13
CA ARG A 46 -11.81 -8.32 7.77
C ARG A 46 -11.79 -8.20 9.29
N ALA A 47 -10.79 -7.53 9.87
CA ALA A 47 -10.69 -7.34 11.31
C ALA A 47 -11.90 -6.57 11.88
N TYR A 48 -12.34 -5.51 11.20
CA TYR A 48 -13.58 -4.80 11.57
C TYR A 48 -14.83 -5.68 11.43
N THR A 49 -14.89 -6.53 10.41
CA THR A 49 -16.02 -7.45 10.21
C THR A 49 -16.09 -8.47 11.35
N GLU A 50 -14.96 -9.07 11.73
CA GLU A 50 -14.92 -10.00 12.87
C GLU A 50 -15.25 -9.30 14.19
N LEU A 51 -14.70 -8.11 14.43
CA LEU A 51 -15.03 -7.31 15.61
C LEU A 51 -16.53 -6.98 15.67
N GLY A 52 -17.14 -6.64 14.53
CA GLY A 52 -18.57 -6.39 14.41
C GLY A 52 -19.43 -7.62 14.69
N LYS A 53 -18.98 -8.83 14.27
CA LYS A 53 -19.66 -10.09 14.61
C LYS A 53 -19.60 -10.37 16.11
N GLU A 54 -18.45 -10.15 16.74
CA GLU A 54 -18.31 -10.29 18.19
C GLU A 54 -19.21 -9.31 18.94
N ALA A 55 -19.30 -8.06 18.47
CA ALA A 55 -20.17 -7.04 19.04
C ALA A 55 -21.64 -7.41 18.90
N HIS A 56 -22.04 -7.90 17.72
CA HIS A 56 -23.40 -8.36 17.47
C HIS A 56 -23.78 -9.55 18.36
N THR A 57 -22.87 -10.51 18.51
CA THR A 57 -23.08 -11.67 19.40
C THR A 57 -23.23 -11.23 20.86
N ALA A 58 -22.37 -10.31 21.33
CA ALA A 58 -22.48 -9.78 22.68
C ALA A 58 -23.78 -9.00 22.92
N LEU A 59 -24.29 -8.29 21.90
CA LEU A 59 -25.60 -7.64 21.94
C LEU A 59 -26.74 -8.65 22.04
N LEU A 60 -26.69 -9.76 21.28
CA LEU A 60 -27.69 -10.83 21.36
C LEU A 60 -27.71 -11.50 22.73
N GLU A 61 -26.55 -11.63 23.37
CA GLU A 61 -26.42 -12.16 24.73
C GLU A 61 -26.82 -11.15 25.83
N GLY A 62 -27.22 -9.93 25.45
CA GLY A 62 -27.71 -8.91 26.38
C GLY A 62 -26.62 -8.27 27.24
N SER A 63 -25.34 -8.43 26.88
CA SER A 63 -24.21 -8.00 27.69
C SER A 63 -23.15 -7.29 26.86
N ILE A 64 -23.33 -5.97 26.69
CA ILE A 64 -22.29 -5.10 26.11
C ILE A 64 -21.01 -5.12 26.97
N GLY A 65 -21.14 -5.28 28.29
CA GLY A 65 -20.00 -5.41 29.20
C GLY A 65 -19.16 -6.67 28.95
N ALA A 66 -19.79 -7.76 28.48
CA ALA A 66 -19.06 -8.99 28.12
C ALA A 66 -18.27 -8.85 26.82
N PHE A 67 -18.62 -7.93 25.92
CA PHE A 67 -17.93 -7.74 24.64
C PHE A 67 -16.44 -7.46 24.83
N MET A 68 -16.09 -6.51 25.70
CA MET A 68 -14.69 -6.17 25.97
C MET A 68 -13.90 -7.28 26.68
N GLY A 69 -14.60 -8.19 27.36
CA GLY A 69 -13.99 -9.33 28.05
C GLY A 69 -13.85 -10.59 27.18
N ARG A 70 -14.37 -10.57 25.93
CA ARG A 70 -14.27 -11.71 25.02
C ARG A 70 -12.83 -11.90 24.54
N ALA A 71 -12.37 -13.15 24.56
CA ALA A 71 -11.11 -13.54 23.97
C ALA A 71 -11.08 -13.16 22.49
N GLY A 72 -10.01 -12.52 22.03
CA GLY A 72 -9.88 -12.09 20.63
C GLY A 72 -10.24 -10.63 20.37
N VAL A 73 -11.02 -9.96 21.23
CA VAL A 73 -11.43 -8.56 20.99
C VAL A 73 -10.25 -7.60 21.12
N THR A 74 -9.39 -7.81 22.12
CA THR A 74 -8.18 -6.98 22.31
C THR A 74 -7.17 -7.21 21.18
N GLU A 75 -7.05 -8.46 20.72
CA GLU A 75 -6.23 -8.84 19.58
C GLU A 75 -6.72 -8.17 18.29
N LEU A 76 -8.04 -8.23 18.02
CA LEU A 76 -8.66 -7.58 16.86
C LEU A 76 -8.45 -6.06 16.88
N GLN A 77 -8.59 -5.41 18.04
CA GLN A 77 -8.30 -3.98 18.18
C GLN A 77 -6.84 -3.65 17.88
N THR A 78 -5.91 -4.49 18.37
CA THR A 78 -4.48 -4.34 18.11
C THR A 78 -4.16 -4.54 16.63
N GLU A 79 -4.79 -5.52 15.98
CA GLU A 79 -4.65 -5.76 14.54
C GLU A 79 -5.19 -4.59 13.71
N ILE A 80 -6.35 -4.05 14.06
CA ILE A 80 -6.95 -2.86 13.43
C ILE A 80 -5.98 -1.68 13.50
N ALA A 81 -5.48 -1.36 14.70
CA ALA A 81 -4.54 -0.26 14.90
C ALA A 81 -3.26 -0.44 14.07
N ARG A 82 -2.74 -1.67 14.01
CA ARG A 82 -1.57 -2.00 13.20
C ARG A 82 -1.84 -1.82 11.70
N HIS A 83 -2.99 -2.28 11.20
CA HIS A 83 -3.36 -2.14 9.80
C HIS A 83 -3.57 -0.67 9.41
N GLU A 84 -4.16 0.15 10.29
CA GLU A 84 -4.30 1.59 10.09
C GLU A 84 -2.95 2.32 10.01
N GLN A 85 -2.00 1.96 10.87
CA GLN A 85 -0.63 2.47 10.81
C GLN A 85 0.07 2.11 9.50
N GLU A 86 -0.03 0.85 9.06
CA GLU A 86 0.61 0.40 7.83
C GLU A 86 -0.03 1.07 6.59
N ILE A 87 -1.36 1.22 6.56
CA ILE A 87 -2.06 1.97 5.51
C ILE A 87 -1.56 3.41 5.46
N THR A 88 -1.45 4.08 6.61
CA THR A 88 -0.97 5.46 6.70
C THR A 88 0.46 5.57 6.19
N ALA A 89 1.33 4.62 6.55
CA ALA A 89 2.71 4.58 6.08
C ALA A 89 2.82 4.36 4.56
N LEU A 90 2.00 3.48 4.00
CA LEU A 90 1.94 3.22 2.55
C LEU A 90 1.40 4.44 1.78
N GLU A 91 0.37 5.12 2.31
CA GLU A 91 -0.17 6.35 1.74
C GLU A 91 0.86 7.49 1.78
N ALA A 92 1.62 7.62 2.85
CA ALA A 92 2.72 8.58 2.95
C ALA A 92 3.81 8.32 1.90
N LYS A 93 4.21 7.05 1.70
CA LYS A 93 5.17 6.66 0.67
C LYS A 93 4.67 6.99 -0.75
N LEU A 94 3.40 6.70 -1.04
CA LEU A 94 2.78 7.04 -2.33
C LEU A 94 2.71 8.56 -2.54
N ALA A 95 2.37 9.32 -1.50
CA ALA A 95 2.34 10.78 -1.56
C ALA A 95 3.73 11.37 -1.78
N GLN A 96 4.77 10.80 -1.17
CA GLN A 96 6.16 11.21 -1.40
C GLN A 96 6.57 10.99 -2.86
N ILE A 97 6.32 9.80 -3.42
CA ILE A 97 6.62 9.50 -4.84
C ILE A 97 5.88 10.48 -5.76
N LYS A 98 4.63 10.81 -5.44
CA LYS A 98 3.85 11.80 -6.23
C LYS A 98 4.45 13.20 -6.16
N LYS A 99 4.94 13.64 -4.99
CA LYS A 99 5.62 14.93 -4.82
C LYS A 99 6.94 14.96 -5.61
N GLU A 100 7.75 13.92 -5.51
CA GLU A 100 9.02 13.80 -6.24
C GLU A 100 8.80 13.87 -7.77
N LYS A 101 7.71 13.28 -8.26
CA LYS A 101 7.30 13.39 -9.68
C LYS A 101 6.82 14.78 -10.08
N ALA A 102 6.16 15.53 -9.19
CA ALA A 102 5.69 16.88 -9.49
C ALA A 102 6.82 17.93 -9.45
N SER A 103 7.92 17.62 -8.75
CA SER A 103 9.12 18.47 -8.67
C SER A 103 10.19 18.19 -9.73
N ARG A 104 9.99 17.17 -10.58
CA ARG A 104 10.87 16.83 -11.72
C ARG A 104 10.24 17.31 -13.03
#